data_AF-I3YZV9-F1
#
_entry.id   AF-I3YZV9-F1
#
_cell.length_a   1.000
_cell.length_b   1.000
_cell.length_c   1.000
_cell.angle_alpha   90.00
_cell.angle_beta   90.00
_cell.angle_gamma   90.00
#
_symmetry.space_group_name_H-M   'P 1'
#
loop_
_entity.id
_entity.type
_entity.pdbx_description
1 polymer ?
#
loop_
_entity_poly.entity_id
_entity_poly.type
_entity_poly.pdbx_seq_one_letter_code
_entity_poly.pdbx_strand_id
1 'polypeptide(L)'
;MARSGNEEQKLNKKISLRIKELREKIEPVQSKFAKDHFIDRQLLSRWENTNDDRGISIHTILKFCKMINISLKEFFDDDLFAK
;
A
#
# COMPACT_ATOMS: atom_id res chain seq x y z
N MET A 1 14.85 -22.00 13.83
CA MET A 1 14.09 -21.56 12.65
C MET A 1 14.11 -20.05 12.61
N ALA A 2 14.99 -19.42 11.82
CA ALA A 2 15.09 -17.96 11.74
C ALA A 2 15.79 -17.55 10.43
N ARG A 3 15.00 -17.33 9.37
CA ARG A 3 15.48 -16.73 8.10
C ARG A 3 14.40 -15.93 7.35
N SER A 4 13.16 -15.82 7.86
CA SER A 4 12.01 -15.27 7.12
C SER A 4 11.74 -13.77 7.33
N GLY A 5 12.34 -13.12 8.34
CA GLY A 5 12.05 -11.72 8.67
C GLY A 5 12.41 -10.72 7.56
N ASN A 6 13.50 -10.97 6.81
CA ASN A 6 13.95 -10.02 5.79
C ASN A 6 13.07 -9.98 4.55
N GLU A 7 12.55 -11.13 4.09
CA GLU A 7 11.72 -11.19 2.87
C GLU A 7 10.31 -10.65 3.13
N GLU A 8 9.72 -11.00 4.28
CA GLU A 8 8.41 -10.46 4.68
C GLU A 8 8.47 -8.94 4.89
N GLN A 9 9.52 -8.43 5.55
CA GLN A 9 9.73 -6.99 5.71
C GLN A 9 9.93 -6.27 4.37
N LYS A 10 10.69 -6.87 3.44
CA LYS A 10 10.86 -6.31 2.09
C LYS A 10 9.53 -6.25 1.34
N LEU A 11 8.72 -7.31 1.42
CA LEU A 11 7.40 -7.35 0.79
C LEU A 11 6.48 -6.27 1.37
N ASN A 12 6.43 -6.14 2.69
CA ASN A 12 5.64 -5.10 3.36
C ASN A 12 6.05 -3.70 2.89
N LYS A 13 7.36 -3.42 2.82
CA LYS A 13 7.88 -2.15 2.30
C LYS A 13 7.48 -1.91 0.85
N LYS A 14 7.61 -2.91 -0.04
CA LYS A 14 7.19 -2.83 -1.45
C LYS A 14 5.70 -2.50 -1.56
N ILE A 15 4.84 -3.13 -0.74
CA ILE A 15 3.40 -2.85 -0.70
C ILE A 15 3.12 -1.41 -0.25
N SER A 16 3.73 -0.96 0.84
CA SER A 16 3.53 0.42 1.36
C SER A 16 3.98 1.47 0.35
N LEU A 17 5.11 1.24 -0.32
CA LEU A 17 5.60 2.10 -1.41
C LEU A 17 4.60 2.13 -2.57
N ARG A 18 4.11 0.96 -3.00
CA ARG A 18 3.15 0.88 -4.10
C ARG A 18 1.84 1.63 -3.82
N ILE A 19 1.30 1.51 -2.60
CA ILE A 19 0.12 2.27 -2.17
C ILE A 19 0.38 3.77 -2.28
N LYS A 20 1.53 4.23 -1.76
CA LYS A 20 1.92 5.65 -1.80
C LYS A 20 2.03 6.16 -3.24
N GLU A 21 2.72 5.43 -4.11
CA GLU A 21 2.89 5.83 -5.52
C GLU A 21 1.55 5.94 -6.26
N LEU A 22 0.67 4.95 -6.10
CA LEU A 22 -0.64 4.95 -6.73
C LEU A 22 -1.51 6.09 -6.21
N ARG A 23 -1.45 6.37 -4.91
CA ARG A 23 -2.11 7.54 -4.33
C ARG A 23 -1.55 8.83 -4.92
N GLU A 24 -0.24 9.02 -4.97
CA GLU A 24 0.39 10.27 -5.44
C GLU A 24 0.07 10.58 -6.90
N LYS A 25 -0.14 9.56 -7.73
CA LYS A 25 -0.60 9.71 -9.13
C LYS A 25 -2.03 10.27 -9.23
N ILE A 26 -2.86 10.05 -8.21
CA ILE A 26 -4.27 10.48 -8.17
C ILE A 26 -4.40 11.80 -7.42
N GLU A 27 -3.84 11.86 -6.20
CA GLU A 27 -3.86 13.01 -5.32
C GLU A 27 -2.60 13.01 -4.43
N PRO A 28 -1.68 13.98 -4.60
CA PRO A 28 -0.42 14.04 -3.86
C PRO A 28 -0.60 14.35 -2.36
N VAL A 29 -1.72 14.94 -1.94
CA VAL A 29 -1.97 15.28 -0.53
C VAL A 29 -2.80 14.20 0.16
N GLN A 30 -2.18 13.44 1.09
CA GLN A 30 -2.83 12.36 1.85
C GLN A 30 -4.17 12.76 2.49
N SER A 31 -4.26 13.94 3.12
CA SER A 31 -5.52 14.38 3.74
C SER A 31 -6.64 14.62 2.73
N LYS A 32 -6.29 15.05 1.51
CA LYS A 32 -7.27 15.29 0.46
C LYS A 32 -7.73 13.95 -0.13
N PHE A 33 -6.81 13.06 -0.46
CA PHE A 33 -7.16 11.68 -0.87
C PHE A 33 -8.05 10.98 0.18
N ALA A 34 -7.67 11.07 1.46
CA ALA A 34 -8.44 10.45 2.54
C ALA A 34 -9.87 11.01 2.62
N LYS A 35 -10.01 12.34 2.48
CA LYS A 35 -11.32 13.01 2.44
C LYS A 35 -12.15 12.58 1.23
N ASP A 36 -11.55 12.55 0.04
CA ASP A 36 -12.24 12.24 -1.21
C ASP A 36 -12.73 10.78 -1.25
N HIS A 37 -12.02 9.87 -0.57
CA HIS A 37 -12.38 8.45 -0.45
C HIS A 37 -13.04 8.08 0.88
N PHE A 38 -13.44 9.06 1.70
CA PHE A 38 -14.10 8.85 3.00
C PHE A 38 -13.37 7.88 3.94
N ILE A 39 -12.05 7.97 4.00
CA ILE A 39 -11.21 7.20 4.91
C ILE A 39 -10.49 8.10 5.91
N ASP A 40 -10.04 7.50 7.00
CA ASP A 40 -9.23 8.19 7.99
C ASP A 40 -7.80 8.43 7.47
N ARG A 41 -7.27 9.65 7.67
CA ARG A 41 -5.91 9.99 7.23
C ARG A 41 -4.85 9.16 7.96
N GLN A 42 -5.04 8.84 9.25
CA GLN A 42 -4.09 8.03 10.00
C GLN A 42 -4.09 6.58 9.49
N LEU A 43 -5.26 6.06 9.07
CA LEU A 43 -5.34 4.76 8.40
C LEU A 43 -4.48 4.75 7.12
N LEU A 44 -4.61 5.77 6.28
CA LEU A 44 -3.80 5.91 5.07
C LEU A 44 -2.30 6.06 5.39
N SER A 45 -1.95 6.85 6.41
CA SER A 45 -0.57 7.00 6.88
C SER A 45 0.04 5.67 7.32
N ARG A 46 -0.75 4.80 7.98
CA ARG A 46 -0.31 3.44 8.34
C ARG A 46 -0.09 2.57 7.10
N TRP A 47 -0.92 2.70 6.07
CA TRP A 47 -0.74 1.95 4.83
C TRP A 47 0.50 2.35 4.04
N GLU A 48 0.93 3.61 4.17
CA GLU A 48 2.11 4.12 3.47
C GLU A 48 3.39 4.06 4.31
N ASN A 49 3.30 3.59 5.56
CA ASN A 49 4.45 3.53 6.45
C ASN A 49 5.39 2.37 6.06
N THR A 50 6.59 2.70 5.61
CA THR A 50 7.64 1.74 5.25
C THR A 50 8.53 1.33 6.43
N ASN A 51 8.39 2.00 7.59
CA ASN A 51 9.17 1.74 8.79
C ASN A 51 8.42 0.88 9.81
N ASP A 52 7.16 0.53 9.53
CA ASP A 52 6.38 -0.38 10.37
C ASP A 52 6.60 -1.82 9.89
N ASP A 53 6.91 -2.72 10.81
CA ASP A 53 7.00 -4.16 10.53
C ASP A 53 5.62 -4.80 10.34
N ARG A 54 4.54 -4.07 10.67
CA ARG A 54 3.16 -4.52 10.44
C ARG A 54 2.84 -4.52 8.95
N GLY A 55 2.75 -5.72 8.38
CA GLY A 55 2.26 -5.92 7.04
C GLY A 55 0.79 -5.52 6.88
N ILE A 56 0.41 -5.23 5.63
CA ILE A 56 -0.96 -4.90 5.25
C ILE A 56 -1.61 -6.17 4.70
N SER A 57 -2.82 -6.47 5.17
CA SER A 57 -3.54 -7.66 4.70
C SER A 57 -3.95 -7.52 3.23
N ILE A 58 -4.08 -8.64 2.53
CA ILE A 58 -4.57 -8.67 1.15
C ILE A 58 -5.97 -8.04 1.00
N HIS A 59 -6.82 -8.15 2.03
CA HIS A 59 -8.14 -7.51 2.05
C HIS A 59 -8.05 -5.99 2.07
N THR A 60 -7.07 -5.44 2.78
CA THR A 60 -6.82 -4.00 2.83
C THR A 60 -6.29 -3.50 1.47
N ILE A 61 -5.38 -4.24 0.84
CA ILE A 61 -4.89 -3.94 -0.51
C ILE A 61 -6.05 -3.96 -1.50
N LEU A 62 -6.90 -4.99 -1.47
CA LEU A 62 -8.09 -5.07 -2.30
C LEU A 62 -9.04 -3.89 -2.07
N LYS A 63 -9.22 -3.45 -0.81
CA LYS A 63 -10.04 -2.28 -0.48
C LYS A 63 -9.47 -1.02 -1.11
N PHE A 64 -8.15 -0.81 -1.01
CA PHE A 64 -7.46 0.31 -1.66
C PHE A 64 -7.62 0.26 -3.18
N CYS A 65 -7.41 -0.90 -3.80
CA CYS A 65 -7.58 -1.09 -5.25
C CYS A 65 -8.99 -0.68 -5.71
N LYS A 66 -10.03 -1.06 -4.95
CA LYS A 66 -11.42 -0.64 -5.22
C LYS A 66 -11.62 0.88 -5.10
N MET A 67 -10.92 1.56 -4.19
CA MET A 67 -11.02 3.03 -4.06
C MET A 67 -10.53 3.74 -5.31
N ILE A 68 -9.47 3.22 -5.94
CA ILE A 68 -8.82 3.82 -7.10
C ILE A 68 -9.19 3.15 -8.42
N ASN A 69 -10.18 2.24 -8.40
CA ASN A 69 -10.72 1.52 -9.54
C ASN A 69 -9.68 0.71 -10.36
N ILE A 70 -8.81 -0.03 -9.66
CA ILE A 70 -7.91 -1.01 -10.28
C ILE A 70 -8.15 -2.40 -9.71
N SER A 71 -7.68 -3.43 -10.42
CA SER A 71 -7.65 -4.81 -9.93
C SER A 71 -6.44 -5.08 -9.05
N LEU A 72 -6.52 -6.15 -8.26
CA LEU A 72 -5.38 -6.63 -7.47
C LEU A 72 -4.22 -7.08 -8.36
N LYS A 73 -4.50 -7.58 -9.57
CA LYS A 73 -3.48 -7.90 -10.56
C LYS A 73 -2.70 -6.64 -10.94
N GLU A 74 -3.38 -5.57 -11.34
CA GLU A 74 -2.74 -4.30 -11.73
C GLU A 74 -1.95 -3.66 -10.58
N PHE A 75 -2.36 -3.87 -9.34
CA PHE A 75 -1.60 -3.41 -8.17
C PHE A 75 -0.20 -4.04 -8.12
N PHE A 76 -0.11 -5.36 -8.29
CA PHE A 76 1.14 -6.13 -8.25
C PHE A 76 1.89 -6.20 -9.59
N ASP A 77 1.29 -5.69 -10.68
CA ASP A 77 1.91 -5.56 -12.00
C ASP A 77 2.86 -4.34 -12.00
N ASP A 78 3.95 -4.46 -11.24
CA ASP A 78 4.93 -3.41 -11.04
C ASP A 78 6.34 -3.98 -10.81
N ASP A 79 7.37 -3.26 -11.26
CA ASP A 79 8.77 -3.65 -11.14
C ASP A 79 9.21 -3.84 -9.67
N LEU A 80 8.55 -3.19 -8.70
CA LEU A 80 8.75 -3.45 -7.29
C LEU A 80 8.56 -4.94 -6.93
N PHE A 81 7.69 -5.65 -7.64
CA PHE A 81 7.40 -7.07 -7.41
C PHE A 81 8.08 -7.99 -8.43
N ALA A 82 8.85 -7.43 -9.38
CA ALA A 82 9.67 -8.20 -10.30
C ALA A 82 10.94 -8.69 -9.58
N LYS A 83 10.89 -9.93 -9.09
CA LYS A 83 11.93 -10.68 -8.35
C LYS A 83 12.12 -10.34 -6.86
#